data_AF-A0A512D479-F1
#
_entry.id   AF-A0A512D479-F1
#
_cell.length_a   1.000
_cell.length_b   1.000
_cell.length_c   1.000
_cell.angle_alpha   90.00
_cell.angle_beta   90.00
_cell.angle_gamma   90.00
#
_symmetry.space_group_name_H-M   'P 1'
#
loop_
_entity.id
_entity.type
_entity.pdbx_description
1 polymer ?
#
loop_
_entity_poly.entity_id
_entity_poly.type
_entity_poly.pdbx_seq_one_letter_code
_entity_poly.pdbx_strand_id
1 'polypeptide(L)'
;MEARITFEGFESPKNRRHGPDGDLVDVKGWLRAPVDWTGGPHLEHIWREKHGRSRLGVGLAVANNPRRHILMTNVPPDLDFLRSELESLIAELDPDTDPDPRPDLEGAQ
;
A
#
# COMPACT_ATOMS: atom_id res chain seq x y z
N MET A 1 -7.78 6.63 -21.22
CA MET A 1 -6.97 5.69 -20.42
C MET A 1 -6.97 6.23 -19.01
N GLU A 2 -7.75 5.63 -18.11
CA GLU A 2 -7.62 5.92 -16.69
C GLU A 2 -6.23 5.51 -16.24
N ALA A 3 -5.49 6.46 -15.68
CA ALA A 3 -4.18 6.17 -15.13
C ALA A 3 -4.40 5.35 -13.85
N ARG A 4 -4.21 4.03 -13.92
CA ARG A 4 -4.26 3.16 -12.74
C ARG A 4 -3.16 3.54 -11.75
N ILE A 5 -3.47 3.40 -10.47
CA ILE A 5 -2.51 3.60 -9.40
C ILE A 5 -1.59 2.38 -9.38
N THR A 6 -0.27 2.58 -9.47
CA THR A 6 0.70 1.49 -9.49
C THR A 6 1.84 1.72 -8.53
N PHE A 7 2.27 0.67 -7.84
CA PHE A 7 3.44 0.70 -6.98
C PHE A 7 4.74 0.68 -7.80
N GLU A 8 5.63 1.67 -7.64
CA GLU A 8 6.88 1.72 -8.40
C GLU A 8 8.04 1.03 -7.68
N GLY A 9 8.13 1.17 -6.35
CA GLY A 9 9.26 0.63 -5.60
C GLY A 9 9.45 1.23 -4.21
N PHE A 10 10.41 0.66 -3.49
CA PHE A 10 10.88 1.13 -2.20
C PHE A 10 12.36 1.56 -2.27
N GLU A 11 12.73 2.52 -1.44
CA GLU A 11 14.12 2.69 -1.01
C GLU A 11 14.52 1.55 -0.05
N SER A 12 15.83 1.36 0.13
CA SER A 12 16.34 0.50 1.19
C SER A 12 15.81 0.94 2.56
N PRO A 13 15.39 -0.01 3.42
CA PRO A 13 14.90 0.29 4.77
C PRO A 13 15.92 1.06 5.61
N LYS A 14 15.43 1.97 6.46
CA LYS A 14 16.24 2.81 7.34
C LYS A 14 15.73 2.70 8.78
N ASN A 15 16.49 3.25 9.72
CA ASN A 15 16.09 3.37 11.13
C ASN A 15 15.63 2.04 11.75
N ARG A 16 16.42 0.98 11.60
CA ARG A 16 16.11 -0.32 12.20
C ARG A 16 16.04 -0.20 13.72
N ARG A 17 14.93 -0.67 14.29
CA ARG A 17 14.63 -0.71 15.73
C ARG A 17 14.35 -2.16 16.09
N HIS A 18 14.98 -2.66 17.14
CA HIS A 18 14.74 -4.02 17.64
C HIS A 18 13.60 -3.96 18.67
N GLY A 19 12.48 -4.61 18.36
CA GLY A 19 11.32 -4.72 19.23
C GLY A 19 11.14 -6.14 19.78
N PRO A 20 10.31 -6.32 20.82
CA PRO A 20 9.97 -7.64 21.35
C PRO A 20 9.22 -8.51 20.32
N ASP A 21 8.55 -7.88 19.35
CA ASP A 21 7.77 -8.52 18.29
C ASP A 21 8.58 -8.67 16.97
N GLY A 22 9.87 -8.32 16.98
CA GLY A 22 10.75 -8.36 15.83
C GLY A 22 11.34 -7.00 15.44
N ASP A 23 12.11 -7.01 14.35
CA ASP A 23 12.73 -5.80 13.81
C ASP A 23 11.68 -4.92 13.12
N LEU A 24 11.76 -3.62 13.36
CA LEU A 24 10.96 -2.59 12.71
C LEU A 24 11.86 -1.59 12.00
N VAL A 25 11.41 -1.05 10.88
CA VAL A 25 12.14 -0.11 10.04
C VAL A 25 11.23 1.02 9.58
N ASP A 26 11.84 2.06 9.04
CA ASP A 26 11.16 3.06 8.22
C ASP A 26 11.48 2.80 6.74
N VAL A 27 10.46 2.84 5.89
CA VAL A 27 10.58 2.58 4.46
C VAL A 27 10.01 3.77 3.70
N LYS A 28 10.72 4.21 2.66
CA LYS A 28 10.22 5.19 1.69
C LYS A 28 9.92 4.48 0.38
N GLY A 29 8.93 4.95 -0.35
CA GLY A 29 8.60 4.40 -1.66
C GLY A 29 7.90 5.41 -2.55
N TRP A 30 7.49 4.92 -3.72
CA TRP A 30 6.81 5.72 -4.74
C TRP A 30 5.62 4.97 -5.31
N LEU A 31 4.50 5.68 -5.44
CA LEU A 31 3.35 5.28 -6.23
C LEU A 31 3.25 6.19 -7.44
N ARG A 32 2.86 5.62 -8.56
CA ARG A 32 2.34 6.38 -9.70
C ARG A 32 0.84 6.47 -9.55
N ALA A 33 0.30 7.67 -9.61
CA ALA A 33 -1.14 7.91 -9.55
C ALA A 33 -1.52 9.08 -10.47
N PRO A 34 -2.80 9.18 -10.88
CA PRO A 34 -3.34 10.39 -11.50
C PRO A 34 -3.04 11.64 -10.67
N VAL A 35 -2.87 12.79 -11.34
CA VAL A 35 -2.62 14.07 -10.66
C VAL A 35 -3.77 14.45 -9.72
N ASP A 36 -5.00 14.12 -10.12
CA ASP A 36 -6.26 14.31 -9.44
C ASP A 36 -6.62 13.17 -8.47
N TRP A 37 -5.76 12.18 -8.28
CA TRP A 37 -6.01 11.11 -7.32
C TRP A 37 -6.09 11.64 -5.88
N THR A 38 -7.24 11.46 -5.25
CA THR A 38 -7.58 11.88 -3.89
C THR A 38 -7.61 10.74 -2.87
N GLY A 39 -7.29 9.50 -3.26
CA GLY A 39 -7.37 8.33 -2.39
C GLY A 39 -6.23 8.20 -1.37
N GLY A 40 -5.21 9.08 -1.41
CA GLY A 40 -4.09 9.06 -0.46
C GLY A 40 -4.52 9.04 1.01
N PRO A 41 -5.32 10.02 1.49
CA PRO A 41 -5.84 10.01 2.85
C PRO A 41 -6.66 8.77 3.23
N HIS A 42 -7.37 8.16 2.27
CA HIS A 42 -8.13 6.93 2.51
C HIS A 42 -7.17 5.73 2.67
N LEU A 43 -6.13 5.65 1.83
CA LEU A 43 -5.08 4.64 1.96
C LEU A 43 -4.36 4.73 3.31
N GLU A 44 -4.04 5.95 3.76
CA GLU A 44 -3.46 6.19 5.10
C GLU A 44 -4.40 5.71 6.22
N HIS A 45 -5.71 5.95 6.06
CA HIS A 45 -6.72 5.53 7.03
C HIS A 45 -6.81 4.01 7.13
N ILE A 46 -7.01 3.30 6.01
CA ILE A 46 -7.15 1.83 6.00
C ILE A 46 -5.87 1.17 6.53
N TRP A 47 -4.71 1.68 6.13
CA TRP A 47 -3.43 1.20 6.65
C TRP A 47 -3.37 1.29 8.17
N ARG A 48 -3.76 2.45 8.73
CA ARG A 48 -3.78 2.66 10.18
C ARG A 48 -4.81 1.78 10.87
N GLU A 49 -5.97 1.53 10.28
CA GLU A 49 -6.96 0.62 10.87
C GLU A 49 -6.46 -0.84 10.90
N LYS A 50 -5.82 -1.29 9.82
CA LYS A 50 -5.30 -2.66 9.70
C LYS A 50 -4.07 -2.90 10.58
N HIS A 51 -3.15 -1.92 10.67
CA HIS A 51 -1.84 -2.08 11.30
C HIS A 51 -1.61 -1.24 12.56
N GLY A 52 -2.51 -0.32 12.91
CA GLY A 52 -2.36 0.63 14.02
C GLY A 52 -2.39 0.03 15.42
N ARG A 53 -2.57 -1.29 15.55
CA ARG A 53 -2.51 -2.01 16.84
C ARG A 53 -1.08 -2.17 17.40
N SER A 54 -0.04 -1.79 16.64
CA SER A 54 1.35 -1.80 17.14
C SER A 54 1.55 -0.77 18.25
N ARG A 55 2.27 -1.17 19.32
CA ARG A 55 2.65 -0.29 20.45
C ARG A 55 3.49 0.92 20.03
N LEU A 56 4.22 0.82 18.93
CA LEU A 56 5.06 1.90 18.41
C LEU A 56 4.34 2.79 17.40
N GLY A 57 3.11 2.42 17.00
CA GLY A 57 2.33 3.09 15.98
C GLY A 57 2.90 2.84 14.58
N VAL A 58 2.17 2.09 13.74
CA VAL A 58 2.52 1.96 12.32
C VAL A 58 1.94 3.16 11.57
N GLY A 59 2.78 3.87 10.82
CA GLY A 59 2.38 5.01 10.01
C GLY A 59 2.48 4.73 8.52
N LEU A 60 1.54 5.28 7.76
CA LEU A 60 1.65 5.49 6.32
C LEU A 60 1.31 6.94 6.06
N ALA A 61 2.14 7.62 5.26
CA ALA A 61 1.89 8.97 4.75
C ALA A 61 2.09 8.98 3.24
N VAL A 62 1.15 9.56 2.50
CA VAL A 62 1.14 9.66 1.04
C VAL A 62 1.23 11.13 0.64
N ALA A 63 2.35 11.52 0.03
CA ALA A 63 2.55 12.88 -0.43
C ALA A 63 1.65 13.21 -1.63
N ASN A 64 1.12 14.42 -1.68
CA ASN A 64 0.28 14.89 -2.78
C ASN A 64 1.10 15.46 -3.96
N ASN A 65 1.89 14.60 -4.63
CA ASN A 65 2.67 14.94 -5.82
C ASN A 65 2.49 13.88 -6.93
N PRO A 66 2.61 14.18 -8.23
CA PRO A 66 2.27 13.22 -9.31
C PRO A 66 3.01 11.89 -9.21
N ARG A 67 4.23 11.92 -8.67
CA ARG A 67 4.98 10.75 -8.20
C ARG A 67 4.83 10.64 -6.69
N ARG A 68 3.68 10.10 -6.25
CA ARG A 68 3.22 10.07 -4.86
C ARG A 68 4.28 9.39 -3.99
N HIS A 69 5.01 10.16 -3.20
CA HIS A 69 5.96 9.60 -2.23
C HIS A 69 5.20 8.96 -1.08
N ILE A 70 5.59 7.76 -0.69
CA ILE A 70 5.09 7.15 0.54
C ILE A 70 6.18 7.07 1.59
N LEU A 71 5.78 7.28 2.84
CA LEU A 71 6.62 7.03 4.02
C LEU A 71 5.87 6.07 4.93
N MET A 72 6.49 4.94 5.20
CA MET A 72 6.01 3.92 6.13
C MET A 72 6.93 3.92 7.34
N THR A 73 6.36 3.95 8.54
CA THR A 73 7.13 3.98 9.79
C THR A 73 6.75 2.82 10.69
N ASN A 74 7.75 2.28 11.39
CA ASN A 74 7.59 1.14 12.30
C ASN A 74 6.96 -0.09 11.62
N VAL A 75 7.41 -0.40 10.41
CA VAL A 75 6.94 -1.54 9.61
C VAL A 75 7.95 -2.70 9.64
N PRO A 76 7.53 -3.95 9.38
CA PRO A 76 8.45 -5.06 9.16
C PRO A 76 9.46 -4.76 8.02
N PRO A 77 10.68 -5.32 8.06
CA PRO A 77 11.69 -5.11 7.01
C PRO A 77 11.40 -5.86 5.70
N ASP A 78 10.34 -6.67 5.66
CA ASP A 78 9.94 -7.46 4.50
C ASP A 78 9.25 -6.57 3.44
N LEU A 79 10.02 -6.15 2.44
CA LEU A 79 9.53 -5.27 1.38
C LEU A 79 8.52 -5.94 0.45
N ASP A 80 8.59 -7.27 0.27
CA ASP A 80 7.66 -7.99 -0.59
C ASP A 80 6.28 -8.05 0.07
N PHE A 81 6.25 -8.32 1.39
CA PHE A 81 5.04 -8.20 2.19
C PHE A 81 4.45 -6.79 2.12
N LEU A 82 5.25 -5.74 2.35
CA LEU A 82 4.77 -4.36 2.34
C LEU A 82 4.22 -3.95 0.97
N ARG A 83 4.85 -4.41 -0.12
CA ARG A 83 4.37 -4.18 -1.48
C ARG A 83 3.00 -4.85 -1.67
N SER A 84 2.90 -6.15 -1.39
CA SER A 84 1.67 -6.92 -1.59
C SER A 84 0.50 -6.33 -0.80
N GLU A 85 0.75 -5.85 0.43
CA GLU A 85 -0.29 -5.22 1.23
C GLU A 85 -0.73 -3.87 0.65
N LEU A 86 0.21 -3.00 0.26
CA LEU A 86 -0.14 -1.73 -0.36
C LEU A 86 -0.90 -1.92 -1.67
N GLU A 87 -0.46 -2.85 -2.52
CA GLU A 87 -1.15 -3.18 -3.77
C GLU A 87 -2.57 -3.70 -3.51
N SER A 88 -2.77 -4.53 -2.49
CA SER A 88 -4.10 -5.03 -2.10
C SER A 88 -5.00 -3.89 -1.62
N LEU A 89 -4.49 -3.00 -0.77
CA LEU A 89 -5.26 -1.85 -0.28
C LEU A 89 -5.59 -0.84 -1.40
N ILE A 90 -4.68 -0.67 -2.37
CA ILE A 90 -4.93 0.17 -3.55
C ILE A 90 -6.03 -0.43 -4.41
N ALA A 91 -6.04 -1.76 -4.59
CA ALA A 91 -7.09 -2.46 -5.32
C ALA A 91 -8.46 -2.33 -4.63
N GLU A 92 -8.51 -2.36 -3.29
CA GLU A 92 -9.74 -2.10 -2.52
C GLU A 92 -10.27 -0.66 -2.67
N LEU A 93 -9.39 0.30 -2.98
CA LEU A 93 -9.74 1.72 -3.15
C LEU A 93 -10.20 2.08 -4.56
N ASP A 94 -9.91 1.25 -5.55
CA ASP A 94 -10.28 1.48 -6.94
C ASP A 94 -11.63 0.78 -7.23
N PRO A 95 -12.74 1.53 -7.34
CA PRO A 95 -14.07 0.95 -7.57
C PRO A 95 -14.22 0.29 -8.94
N ASP A 96 -13.28 0.51 -9.86
CA ASP A 96 -13.16 -0.15 -11.16
C ASP A 96 -12.26 -1.40 -11.12
N THR A 97 -11.78 -1.80 -9.94
CA THR A 97 -11.28 -3.16 -9.72
C THR A 97 -12.47 -4.12 -9.71
N ASP A 98 -13.01 -4.38 -10.91
CA ASP A 98 -13.88 -5.52 -11.16
C ASP A 98 -13.13 -6.77 -10.64
N PRO A 99 -13.65 -7.47 -9.61
CA PRO A 99 -13.10 -8.76 -9.25
C PRO A 99 -13.43 -9.70 -10.41
N ASP A 100 -12.47 -9.82 -11.33
CA ASP A 100 -12.35 -10.77 -12.46
C ASP A 100 -13.66 -11.53 -12.76
N PRO A 101 -14.30 -11.33 -13.95
CA PRO A 101 -15.54 -12.01 -14.26
C PRO A 101 -15.35 -13.51 -14.06
N ARG A 102 -16.09 -14.05 -13.08
CA ARG A 102 -16.27 -15.49 -12.87
C ARG A 102 -16.29 -16.14 -14.25
N PRO A 103 -15.42 -17.11 -14.57
CA PRO A 103 -15.43 -17.71 -15.89
C PRO A 103 -16.84 -18.24 -16.11
N ASP A 104 -17.54 -17.68 -17.09
CA ASP A 104 -18.79 -18.20 -17.59
C ASP A 104 -18.53 -19.67 -17.91
N LEU A 105 -19.05 -20.55 -17.05
CA LEU A 105 -19.22 -21.96 -17.36
C LEU A 105 -20.39 -22.05 -18.36
N GLU A 106 -20.18 -21.51 -19.56
CA GLU A 106 -20.92 -21.91 -20.73
C GLU A 106 -20.08 -22.96 -21.45
N GLY A 107 -20.55 -24.21 -21.39
CA GLY A 107 -20.02 -25.30 -22.19
C GLY A 107 -19.88 -26.60 -21.43
N ALA A 108 -20.98 -27.36 -21.34
CA ALA A 108 -21.11 -28.67 -21.98
C ALA A 108 -22.12 -29.56 -21.22
N GLN A 109 -23.33 -29.66 -21.77
CA GLN A 109 -24.03 -30.88 -22.21
C GLN A 109 -25.55 -30.77 -22.05
#